data_AF-A0A920PHF5-F1
#
_entry.id   AF-A0A920PHF5-F1
#
_cell.length_a   1.000
_cell.length_b   1.000
_cell.length_c   1.000
_cell.angle_alpha   90.00
_cell.angle_beta   90.00
_cell.angle_gamma   90.00
#
_symmetry.space_group_name_H-M   'P 1'
#
loop_
_entity.id
_entity.type
_entity.pdbx_description
1 polymer ?
#
loop_
_entity_poly.entity_id
_entity_poly.type
_entity_poly.pdbx_seq_one_letter_code
_entity_poly.pdbx_strand_id
1 'polypeptide(L)' 'MLGSATVYAEHNQATIISPFILAGAMSPVSIAGTVTQILAEALAGMAYIQLLNQELR' A
#
# COMPACT_ATOMS: atom_id res chain seq x y z
N MET A 1 3.78 9.99 -3.31
CA MET A 1 3.80 8.62 -2.76
C MET A 1 4.17 7.60 -3.84
N LEU A 2 3.44 7.52 -4.96
CA LEU A 2 3.79 6.55 -6.02
C LEU A 2 5.17 6.77 -6.63
N GLY A 3 5.53 8.00 -7.03
CA GLY A 3 6.84 8.25 -7.63
C GLY A 3 8.03 7.84 -6.74
N SER A 4 7.96 8.10 -5.43
CA SER A 4 8.99 7.64 -4.48
C SER A 4 8.98 6.11 -4.34
N ALA A 5 7.80 5.49 -4.29
CA ALA A 5 7.66 4.03 -4.23
C ALA A 5 8.24 3.36 -5.49
N THR A 6 8.06 3.96 -6.68
CA THR A 6 8.68 3.49 -7.93
C THR A 6 10.19 3.52 -7.84
N VAL A 7 10.76 4.67 -7.47
CA VAL A 7 12.22 4.83 -7.35
C VAL A 7 12.79 3.82 -6.35
N TYR A 8 12.16 3.62 -5.20
CA TYR A 8 12.62 2.63 -4.22
C TYR A 8 12.52 1.19 -4.75
N ALA A 9 11.40 0.83 -5.41
CA ALA A 9 11.22 -0.50 -5.97
C ALA A 9 12.27 -0.83 -7.06
N GLU A 10 12.54 0.11 -7.96
CA GLU A 10 13.53 -0.05 -9.05
C GLU A 10 14.97 -0.19 -8.52
N HIS A 11 15.26 0.38 -7.34
CA HIS A 11 16.58 0.31 -6.70
C HIS A 11 16.65 -0.74 -5.57
N ASN A 12 15.72 -1.69 -5.57
CA ASN A 12 15.65 -2.78 -4.60
C ASN A 12 15.67 -2.31 -3.13
N GLN A 13 15.05 -1.17 -2.86
CA GLN A 13 14.89 -0.62 -1.51
C GLN A 13 13.53 -1.00 -0.93
N ALA A 14 13.52 -1.38 0.35
CA ALA A 14 12.30 -1.71 1.05
C ALA A 14 11.34 -0.51 1.09
N THR A 15 10.08 -0.73 0.72
CA THR A 15 9.03 0.29 0.75
C THR A 15 7.90 -0.17 1.67
N ILE A 16 7.59 0.62 2.70
CA ILE A 16 6.48 0.34 3.62
C ILE A 16 5.23 1.04 3.08
N ILE A 17 4.22 0.25 2.70
CA ILE A 17 2.90 0.76 2.32
C ILE A 17 2.07 0.88 3.59
N SER A 18 1.90 2.11 4.09
CA SER A 18 1.15 2.39 5.32
C SER A 18 -0.06 3.28 5.02
N PRO A 19 -1.28 2.70 5.01
CA PRO A 19 -2.52 3.47 4.98
C PRO A 19 -2.63 4.40 6.18
N PHE A 20 -2.89 5.68 5.95
CA PHE A 20 -3.14 6.66 7.01
C PHE A 20 -4.64 6.91 7.14
N ILE A 21 -5.26 6.25 8.11
CA ILE A 21 -6.72 6.20 8.24
C ILE A 21 -7.17 6.58 9.65
N LEU A 22 -8.20 7.42 9.72
CA LEU A 22 -9.02 7.70 10.89
C LEU A 22 -10.44 7.22 10.60
N ALA A 23 -10.88 6.21 11.37
CA ALA A 23 -12.18 5.58 11.19
C ALA A 23 -13.32 6.60 11.34
N GLY A 24 -14.27 6.58 10.41
CA GLY A 24 -15.38 7.54 10.34
C GLY A 24 -15.06 8.85 9.60
N ALA A 25 -13.80 9.07 9.20
CA ALA A 25 -13.40 10.22 8.38
C ALA A 25 -12.83 9.79 7.02
N MET A 26 -11.82 8.92 7.02
CA MET A 26 -11.16 8.42 5.80
C MET A 26 -11.55 6.98 5.47
N SER A 27 -12.21 6.28 6.39
CA SER A 27 -12.77 4.93 6.23
C SER A 27 -14.13 4.82 6.93
N PRO A 28 -14.91 3.74 6.71
CA PRO A 28 -16.12 3.50 7.48
C PRO A 28 -15.86 3.50 8.99
N VAL A 29 -16.82 3.99 9.78
CA VAL A 29 -16.67 4.00 11.26
C VAL A 29 -16.64 2.60 11.87
N SER A 30 -17.14 1.58 11.16
CA SER A 30 -17.09 0.19 11.61
C SER A 30 -15.67 -0.37 11.51
N ILE A 31 -15.30 -1.20 12.49
CA ILE A 31 -13.98 -1.86 12.53
C ILE A 31 -13.79 -2.71 11.28
N ALA A 32 -14.79 -3.52 10.91
CA ALA A 32 -14.73 -4.37 9.73
C ALA A 32 -14.48 -3.54 8.46
N GLY A 33 -15.23 -2.44 8.27
CA GLY A 33 -15.03 -1.57 7.10
C GLY A 33 -13.65 -0.91 7.07
N THR A 34 -13.18 -0.43 8.22
CA THR A 34 -11.83 0.16 8.33
C THR A 34 -10.73 -0.86 8.01
N VAL A 35 -10.79 -2.06 8.58
CA VAL A 35 -9.77 -3.10 8.33
C VAL A 35 -9.81 -3.59 6.89
N THR A 36 -10.99 -3.75 6.30
CA THR A 36 -11.13 -4.08 4.88
C THR A 36 -10.49 -3.02 3.99
N GLN A 37 -10.70 -1.73 4.30
CA GLN A 37 -10.09 -0.64 3.54
C GLN A 37 -8.56 -0.59 3.71
N ILE A 38 -8.06 -0.72 4.94
CA ILE A 38 -6.61 -0.82 5.22
C ILE A 38 -5.99 -1.94 4.39
N LEU A 39 -6.63 -3.12 4.39
CA LEU A 39 -6.14 -4.27 3.65
C LEU A 39 -6.12 -4.00 2.14
N ALA A 40 -7.18 -3.40 1.61
CA ALA A 40 -7.27 -3.06 0.19
C ALA A 40 -6.18 -2.07 -0.24
N GLU A 41 -5.97 -0.98 0.51
CA GLU A 41 -4.94 0.02 0.21
C GLU A 41 -3.53 -0.57 0.31
N ALA A 42 -3.25 -1.33 1.37
CA ALA A 42 -1.95 -1.97 1.57
C ALA A 42 -1.63 -3.00 0.47
N LEU A 43 -2.59 -3.88 0.14
CA LEU A 43 -2.41 -4.88 -0.92
C LEU A 43 -2.22 -4.23 -2.30
N ALA A 44 -2.99 -3.19 -2.64
CA ALA A 44 -2.83 -2.49 -3.90
C ALA A 44 -1.43 -1.86 -4.02
N GLY A 45 -0.94 -1.22 -2.96
CA GLY A 45 0.41 -0.66 -2.93
C GLY A 45 1.50 -1.73 -3.01
N MET A 46 1.38 -2.82 -2.26
CA MET A 46 2.37 -3.92 -2.32
C MET A 46 2.39 -4.60 -3.70
N ALA A 47 1.22 -4.85 -4.30
CA ALA A 47 1.12 -5.41 -5.65
C ALA A 47 1.75 -4.47 -6.69
N TYR A 48 1.56 -3.16 -6.56
CA TYR A 48 2.23 -2.18 -7.41
C TYR A 48 3.75 -2.29 -7.36
N ILE A 49 4.35 -2.42 -6.17
CA ILE A 49 5.79 -2.64 -6.03
C ILE A 49 6.25 -3.92 -6.74
N GLN A 50 5.49 -5.02 -6.56
CA GLN A 50 5.79 -6.31 -7.18
C GLN A 50 5.68 -6.30 -8.71
N LEU A 51 4.89 -5.39 -9.29
CA LEU A 51 4.81 -5.20 -10.76
C LEU A 51 6.02 -4.46 -11.32
N LEU A 52 6.61 -3.54 -10.54
CA LEU A 52 7.77 -2.77 -10.96
C LEU A 52 9.07 -3.56 -10.86
N ASN A 53 9.22 -4.36 -9.81
CA ASN A 53 10.39 -5.20 -9.60
C ASN A 53 9.91 -6.61 -9.20
N GLN A 54 9.86 -7.51 -10.19
CA GLN A 54 9.47 -8.90 -9.98
C GLN A 54 10.73 -9.66 -9.51
N GLU A 55 10.74 -10.18 -8.29
CA GLU A 55 11.82 -11.05 -7.78
C GLU A 55 12.03 -12.35 -8.61
N LEU A 56 11.23 -12.58 -9.65
CA LEU A 56 11.25 -13.74 -10.56
C LEU A 56 11.87 -13.44 -11.94
N ARG A 57 12.56 -12.30 -12.12
CA ARG A 57 13.32 -11.97 -13.34
C ARG A 57 14.81 -12.27 -13.21
#